data_AF-A0A5Z3FJY0-F1
#
_entry.id   AF-A0A5Z3FJY0-F1
#
_cell.length_a   1.000
_cell.length_b   1.000
_cell.length_c   1.000
_cell.angle_alpha   90.00
_cell.angle_beta   90.00
_cell.angle_gamma   90.00
#
_symmetry.space_group_name_H-M   'P 1'
#
loop_
_entity.id
_entity.type
_entity.pdbx_description
1 polymer ?
#
loop_
_entity_poly.entity_id
_entity_poly.type
_entity_poly.pdbx_seq_one_letter_code
_entity_poly.pdbx_strand_id
1 'polypeptide(L)'
;MGKTNELKSPSSIARSWQGGGKYPGVDDYEDIVLKVGDVIYRGEPNGSEYFTTKEVIENADISATKIFEGLQVEKHPIYGYRKSMTGYKVNSEVDAASGFTKANPQFGEGGALQVFVPNVNELIEKGILIPIDEIKLID
;
A
#
# COMPACT_ATOMS: atom_id res chain seq x y z
N MET A 1 -23.03 -29.33 -2.19
CA MET A 1 -22.87 -28.56 -0.94
C MET A 1 -22.13 -27.28 -1.27
N GLY A 2 -22.81 -26.14 -1.24
CA GLY A 2 -22.22 -24.84 -1.57
C GLY A 2 -21.16 -24.46 -0.54
N LYS A 3 -19.94 -24.18 -0.99
CA LYS A 3 -18.96 -23.44 -0.19
C LYS A 3 -19.42 -21.99 -0.21
N THR A 4 -19.90 -21.51 0.93
CA THR A 4 -20.10 -20.10 1.19
C THR A 4 -18.84 -19.35 0.77
N ASN A 5 -18.97 -18.40 -0.16
CA ASN A 5 -17.94 -17.39 -0.40
C ASN A 5 -17.80 -16.60 0.91
N GLU A 6 -16.94 -17.06 1.82
CA GLU A 6 -16.46 -16.22 2.91
C GLU A 6 -15.78 -15.02 2.24
N LEU A 7 -16.34 -13.83 2.44
CA LEU A 7 -15.67 -12.59 2.09
C LEU A 7 -14.34 -12.61 2.86
N LYS A 8 -13.23 -12.79 2.14
CA LYS A 8 -11.90 -12.74 2.76
C LYS A 8 -11.71 -11.34 3.31
N SER A 9 -11.31 -11.23 4.58
CA SER A 9 -10.98 -9.94 5.17
C SER A 9 -9.78 -9.29 4.45
N PRO A 10 -9.65 -7.95 4.46
CA PRO A 10 -8.55 -7.27 3.79
C PRO A 10 -7.16 -7.82 4.15
N SER A 11 -6.91 -8.14 5.42
CA SER A 11 -5.64 -8.69 5.88
C SER A 11 -5.39 -10.10 5.33
N SER A 12 -6.44 -10.91 5.20
CA SER A 12 -6.37 -12.23 4.55
C SER A 12 -6.04 -12.10 3.06
N ILE A 13 -6.60 -11.09 2.38
CA ILE A 13 -6.28 -10.81 0.98
C ILE A 13 -4.83 -10.35 0.85
N ALA A 14 -4.40 -9.37 1.65
CA ALA A 14 -3.03 -8.84 1.65
C ALA A 14 -1.99 -9.97 1.81
N ARG A 15 -2.14 -10.82 2.84
CA ARG A 15 -1.27 -11.97 3.06
C ARG A 15 -1.28 -12.96 1.90
N SER A 16 -2.41 -13.15 1.24
CA SER A 16 -2.53 -14.08 0.10
C SER A 16 -1.78 -13.64 -1.16
N TRP A 17 -1.37 -12.37 -1.24
CA TRP A 17 -0.55 -11.84 -2.35
C TRP A 17 0.95 -12.05 -2.10
N GLN A 18 1.30 -12.53 -0.92
CA GLN A 18 2.66 -12.80 -0.47
C GLN A 18 2.84 -14.32 -0.25
N GLY A 19 4.05 -14.74 0.09
CA GLY A 19 4.38 -16.15 0.33
C GLY A 19 4.78 -16.93 -0.92
N GLY A 20 5.06 -16.23 -2.03
CA GLY A 20 5.43 -16.86 -3.30
C GLY A 20 6.10 -15.92 -4.31
N GLY A 21 6.74 -16.51 -5.31
CA GLY A 21 7.41 -15.77 -6.38
C GLY A 21 8.49 -14.83 -5.83
N LYS A 22 8.39 -13.54 -6.16
CA LYS A 22 9.35 -12.51 -5.75
C LYS A 22 9.19 -12.07 -4.29
N TYR A 23 8.04 -12.37 -3.68
CA TYR A 23 7.70 -11.99 -2.30
C TYR A 23 7.47 -13.26 -1.46
N PRO A 24 8.52 -14.05 -1.15
CA PRO A 24 8.39 -15.30 -0.40
C PRO A 24 8.05 -15.11 1.07
N GLY A 25 8.36 -13.95 1.66
CA GLY A 25 7.97 -13.61 3.03
C GLY A 25 6.53 -13.11 3.10
N VAL A 26 5.85 -13.43 4.21
CA VAL A 26 4.49 -12.97 4.50
C VAL A 26 4.53 -12.05 5.72
N ASP A 27 4.16 -10.79 5.55
CA ASP A 27 4.01 -9.82 6.62
C ASP A 27 2.72 -10.07 7.40
N ASP A 28 2.74 -9.69 8.68
CA ASP A 28 1.55 -9.67 9.51
C ASP A 28 0.69 -8.44 9.17
N TYR A 29 -0.60 -8.68 8.96
CA TYR A 29 -1.61 -7.66 8.68
C TYR A 29 -2.78 -7.79 9.63
N GLU A 30 -3.27 -6.66 10.10
CA GLU A 30 -4.48 -6.54 10.90
C GLU A 30 -5.56 -5.80 10.12
N ASP A 31 -6.81 -6.24 10.24
CA ASP A 31 -7.94 -5.56 9.62
C ASP A 31 -8.21 -4.24 10.33
N ILE A 32 -8.38 -3.17 9.54
CA ILE A 32 -8.69 -1.82 10.01
C ILE A 32 -9.86 -1.25 9.19
N VAL A 33 -10.44 -0.15 9.66
CA VAL A 33 -11.42 0.63 8.90
C VAL A 33 -10.88 2.03 8.71
N LEU A 34 -10.64 2.42 7.46
CA LEU A 34 -10.33 3.79 7.10
C LEU A 34 -11.58 4.64 7.24
N LYS A 35 -11.47 5.77 7.93
CA LYS A 35 -12.57 6.68 8.23
C LYS A 35 -12.64 7.82 7.23
N VAL A 36 -13.83 8.41 7.10
CA VAL A 36 -14.03 9.59 6.26
C VAL A 36 -13.10 10.70 6.72
N GLY A 37 -12.32 11.24 5.78
CA GLY A 37 -11.32 12.26 6.04
C GLY A 37 -9.88 11.74 6.12
N ASP A 38 -9.68 10.44 6.32
CA ASP A 38 -8.34 9.84 6.31
C ASP A 38 -7.66 10.06 4.96
N VAL A 39 -6.33 10.20 4.99
CA VAL A 39 -5.50 10.34 3.78
C VAL A 39 -4.43 9.28 3.78
N ILE A 40 -4.42 8.47 2.73
CA ILE A 40 -3.43 7.42 2.47
C ILE A 40 -2.71 7.70 1.16
N TYR A 41 -1.46 7.26 1.02
CA TYR A 41 -0.61 7.63 -0.09
C TYR A 41 -0.21 6.42 -0.91
N ARG A 42 -0.37 6.50 -2.24
CA ARG A 42 0.00 5.44 -3.18
C ARG A 42 1.10 5.91 -4.10
N GLY A 43 2.09 5.04 -4.33
CA GLY A 43 3.10 5.30 -5.35
C GLY A 43 2.47 5.30 -6.75
N GLU A 44 2.69 6.37 -7.51
CA GLU A 44 2.17 6.54 -8.88
C GLU A 44 3.29 6.81 -9.90
N PRO A 45 3.07 6.51 -11.20
CA PRO A 45 1.87 5.92 -11.80
C PRO A 45 1.75 4.40 -11.56
N ASN A 46 0.59 3.84 -11.93
CA ASN A 46 0.28 2.40 -11.89
C ASN A 46 0.41 1.82 -10.49
N GLY A 47 -0.11 2.53 -9.49
CA GLY A 47 -0.21 2.02 -8.13
C GLY A 47 -1.05 0.74 -8.02
N SER A 48 -0.72 -0.12 -7.07
CA SER A 48 -1.51 -1.30 -6.71
C SER A 48 -2.50 -0.97 -5.58
N GLU A 49 -2.89 -1.98 -4.83
CA GLU A 49 -3.76 -1.93 -3.65
C GLU A 49 -3.01 -1.53 -2.38
N TYR A 50 -1.69 -1.29 -2.48
CA TYR A 50 -0.84 -0.93 -1.34
C TYR A 50 -0.55 0.56 -1.30
N PHE A 51 -0.79 1.11 -0.11
CA PHE A 51 -0.57 2.49 0.28
C PHE A 51 0.38 2.55 1.48
N THR A 52 0.72 3.77 1.88
CA THR A 52 1.37 4.09 3.14
C THR A 52 0.79 5.39 3.71
N THR A 53 1.37 5.90 4.79
CA THR A 53 0.96 7.16 5.43
C THR A 53 1.87 8.31 5.04
N LYS A 54 1.40 9.55 5.27
CA LYS A 54 2.22 10.74 5.11
C LYS A 54 3.48 10.70 5.98
N GLU A 55 3.34 10.18 7.20
CA GLU A 55 4.43 10.05 8.17
C GLU A 55 5.58 9.18 7.63
N VAL A 56 5.28 8.07 6.95
CA VAL A 56 6.32 7.24 6.31
C VAL A 56 7.08 8.02 5.24
N ILE A 57 6.37 8.82 4.43
CA ILE A 57 6.97 9.65 3.38
C ILE A 57 7.87 10.75 3.98
N GLU A 58 7.39 11.42 5.03
CA GLU A 58 8.13 12.48 5.73
C GLU A 58 9.36 11.91 6.46
N ASN A 59 9.24 10.78 7.16
CA ASN A 59 10.36 10.12 7.83
C ASN A 59 11.44 9.61 6.85
N ALA A 60 11.07 9.42 5.59
CA ALA A 60 11.98 9.03 4.52
C ALA A 60 12.58 10.25 3.79
N ASP A 61 12.39 11.48 4.28
CA ASP A 61 12.86 12.71 3.63
C ASP A 61 12.46 12.79 2.15
N ILE A 62 11.24 12.33 1.82
CA ILE A 62 10.71 12.24 0.44
C ILE A 62 11.60 11.47 -0.57
N SER A 63 12.56 10.66 -0.10
CA SER A 63 13.43 9.83 -0.95
C SER A 63 12.66 8.63 -1.48
N ALA A 64 12.64 8.47 -2.81
CA ALA A 64 12.00 7.31 -3.44
C ALA A 64 12.65 6.02 -2.93
N THR A 65 13.98 5.98 -2.92
CA THR A 65 14.75 4.85 -2.43
C THR A 65 14.36 4.47 -1.00
N LYS A 66 14.42 5.41 -0.04
CA LYS A 66 14.09 5.12 1.36
C LYS A 66 12.64 4.67 1.55
N ILE A 67 11.68 5.29 0.84
CA ILE A 67 10.26 4.93 0.94
C ILE A 67 10.05 3.49 0.45
N PHE A 68 10.52 3.18 -0.75
CA PHE A 68 10.23 1.88 -1.37
C PHE A 68 11.05 0.74 -0.78
N GLU A 69 12.28 0.98 -0.31
CA GLU A 69 13.03 -0.01 0.47
C GLU A 69 12.41 -0.22 1.86
N GLY A 70 11.94 0.85 2.49
CA GLY A 70 11.19 0.76 3.75
C GLY A 70 9.88 -0.03 3.62
N LEU A 71 9.24 0.04 2.45
CA LEU A 71 8.05 -0.75 2.08
C LEU A 71 8.37 -2.12 1.45
N GLN A 72 9.66 -2.48 1.33
CA GLN A 72 10.16 -3.71 0.68
C GLN A 72 9.60 -3.94 -0.73
N VAL A 73 9.49 -2.88 -1.53
CA VAL A 73 9.01 -2.94 -2.92
C VAL A 73 10.18 -3.22 -3.85
N GLU A 74 10.03 -4.19 -4.74
CA GLU A 74 11.01 -4.46 -5.78
C GLU A 74 11.22 -3.24 -6.69
N LYS A 75 12.48 -2.83 -6.85
CA LYS A 75 12.86 -1.79 -7.80
C LYS A 75 12.65 -2.27 -9.24
N HIS A 76 11.93 -1.50 -10.05
CA HIS A 76 11.72 -1.87 -11.45
C HIS A 76 13.05 -1.84 -12.22
N PRO A 77 13.40 -2.87 -13.03
CA PRO A 77 14.71 -2.96 -13.67
C PRO A 77 15.01 -1.84 -14.67
N ILE A 78 13.99 -1.31 -15.35
CA ILE A 78 14.12 -0.21 -16.33
C ILE A 78 13.80 1.15 -15.71
N TYR A 79 12.61 1.30 -15.10
CA TYR A 79 12.10 2.58 -14.60
C TYR A 79 12.56 2.95 -13.18
N GLY A 80 13.18 2.02 -12.45
CA GLY A 80 13.53 2.22 -11.05
C GLY A 80 12.31 2.32 -10.14
N TYR A 81 12.42 3.13 -9.10
CA TYR A 81 11.29 3.42 -8.22
C TYR A 81 10.35 4.47 -8.80
N ARG A 82 9.09 4.42 -8.38
CA ARG A 82 8.10 5.44 -8.73
C ARG A 82 8.55 6.81 -8.22
N LYS A 83 8.14 7.87 -8.91
CA LYS A 83 8.64 9.23 -8.69
C LYS A 83 7.63 10.15 -8.00
N SER A 84 6.45 9.65 -7.68
CA SER A 84 5.48 10.37 -6.87
C SER A 84 4.66 9.48 -5.96
N MET A 85 4.17 10.09 -4.89
CA MET A 85 3.16 9.54 -3.99
C MET A 85 1.92 10.42 -4.07
N THR A 86 0.80 9.87 -4.53
CA THR A 86 -0.48 10.57 -4.60
C THR A 86 -1.27 10.30 -3.33
N GLY A 87 -1.75 11.34 -2.66
CA GLY A 87 -2.64 11.22 -1.52
C GLY A 87 -4.09 11.02 -1.96
N TYR A 88 -4.75 10.05 -1.34
CA TYR A 88 -6.15 9.72 -1.55
C TYR A 88 -6.91 9.96 -0.27
N LYS A 89 -7.86 10.90 -0.32
CA LYS A 89 -8.78 11.18 0.77
C LYS A 89 -9.95 10.21 0.73
N VAL A 90 -10.22 9.60 1.87
CA VAL A 90 -11.33 8.68 2.09
C VAL A 90 -12.62 9.49 2.27
N ASN A 91 -13.62 9.23 1.44
CA ASN A 91 -14.91 9.95 1.41
C ASN A 91 -16.09 9.10 1.92
N SER A 92 -15.87 7.79 2.09
CA SER A 92 -16.77 6.84 2.76
C SER A 92 -15.91 5.84 3.50
N GLU A 93 -16.38 5.24 4.59
CA GLU A 93 -15.60 4.21 5.30
C GLU A 93 -15.19 3.07 4.35
N VAL A 94 -13.95 2.59 4.50
CA VAL A 94 -13.37 1.51 3.70
C VAL A 94 -12.72 0.48 4.60
N ASP A 95 -13.12 -0.78 4.46
CA ASP A 95 -12.42 -1.91 5.07
C ASP A 95 -11.05 -2.07 4.41
N ALA A 96 -10.01 -2.07 5.24
CA ALA A 96 -8.62 -2.14 4.80
C ALA A 96 -7.82 -3.03 5.77
N ALA A 97 -6.52 -3.16 5.53
CA ALA A 97 -5.61 -3.77 6.48
C ALA A 97 -4.32 -2.95 6.58
N SER A 98 -3.64 -3.04 7.72
CA SER A 98 -2.32 -2.44 7.89
C SER A 98 -1.33 -3.42 8.52
N GLY A 99 -0.07 -3.28 8.15
CA GLY A 99 1.03 -4.10 8.63
C GLY A 99 2.37 -3.41 8.42
N PHE A 100 3.39 -3.82 9.19
CA PHE A 100 4.76 -3.35 8.97
C PHE A 100 5.49 -4.32 8.05
N THR A 101 6.10 -3.81 6.99
CA THR A 101 6.80 -4.62 5.98
C THR A 101 8.17 -5.08 6.50
N LYS A 102 8.33 -6.36 6.80
CA LYS A 102 9.58 -6.93 7.35
C LYS A 102 9.99 -8.23 6.66
N ALA A 103 9.07 -8.92 6.01
CA ALA A 103 9.25 -10.29 5.57
C ALA A 103 10.08 -10.46 4.29
N ASN A 104 10.35 -9.38 3.54
CA ASN A 104 11.05 -9.41 2.25
C ASN A 104 12.33 -8.55 2.24
N PRO A 105 13.34 -8.87 3.08
CA PRO A 105 14.55 -8.06 3.26
C PRO A 105 15.43 -7.92 2.00
N GLN A 106 15.22 -8.76 0.99
CA GLN A 106 15.91 -8.65 -0.31
C GLN A 106 15.58 -7.35 -1.07
N PHE A 107 14.49 -6.66 -0.71
CA PHE A 107 14.07 -5.41 -1.33
C PHE A 107 14.30 -4.16 -0.46
N GLY A 108 14.96 -4.32 0.68
CA GLY A 108 15.26 -3.23 1.60
C GLY A 108 15.07 -3.62 3.06
N GLU A 109 15.56 -2.77 3.96
CA GLU A 109 15.51 -2.97 5.41
C GLU A 109 14.09 -3.14 5.95
N GLY A 110 13.08 -2.64 5.23
CA GLY A 110 11.70 -2.70 5.66
C GLY A 110 11.39 -1.74 6.82
N GLY A 111 10.37 -2.07 7.59
CA GLY A 111 9.94 -1.37 8.79
C GLY A 111 8.91 -0.26 8.55
N ALA A 112 8.57 0.08 7.31
CA ALA A 112 7.52 1.05 7.03
C ALA A 112 6.12 0.46 7.22
N LEU A 113 5.16 1.32 7.58
CA LEU A 113 3.75 0.96 7.64
C LEU A 113 3.18 0.88 6.21
N GLN A 114 2.58 -0.26 5.87
CA GLN A 114 1.86 -0.48 4.63
C GLN A 114 0.36 -0.64 4.92
N VAL A 115 -0.48 -0.03 4.09
CA VAL A 115 -1.94 -0.11 4.16
C VAL A 115 -2.44 -0.78 2.89
N PHE A 116 -3.10 -1.93 3.02
CA PHE A 116 -3.75 -2.62 1.92
C PHE A 116 -5.22 -2.20 1.84
N VAL A 117 -5.63 -1.72 0.67
CA VAL A 117 -7.02 -1.38 0.37
C VAL A 117 -7.46 -2.20 -0.84
N PRO A 118 -8.46 -3.09 -0.73
CA PRO A 118 -8.92 -3.87 -1.87
C PRO A 118 -9.70 -3.01 -2.88
N ASN A 119 -9.70 -3.42 -4.15
CA ASN A 119 -10.54 -2.85 -5.23
C ASN A 119 -10.35 -1.33 -5.47
N VAL A 120 -9.12 -0.83 -5.33
CA VAL A 120 -8.83 0.61 -5.33
C VAL A 120 -9.34 1.35 -6.56
N ASN A 121 -9.20 0.77 -7.75
CA ASN A 121 -9.66 1.43 -8.97
C ASN A 121 -11.19 1.66 -8.94
N GLU A 122 -11.96 0.69 -8.46
CA GLU A 122 -13.40 0.83 -8.29
C GLU A 122 -13.74 1.88 -7.23
N LEU A 123 -12.99 1.93 -6.12
CA LEU A 123 -13.18 2.94 -5.08
C LEU A 123 -12.87 4.36 -5.58
N ILE A 124 -11.87 4.51 -6.44
CA ILE A 124 -11.54 5.79 -7.09
C ILE A 124 -12.66 6.19 -8.06
N GLU A 125 -13.10 5.28 -8.94
CA GLU A 125 -14.19 5.53 -9.90
C GLU A 125 -15.50 5.93 -9.21
N LYS A 126 -15.79 5.35 -8.04
CA LYS A 126 -16.96 5.68 -7.23
C LYS A 126 -16.80 6.96 -6.40
N GLY A 127 -15.63 7.61 -6.41
CA GLY A 127 -15.36 8.80 -5.58
C GLY A 127 -15.30 8.50 -4.08
N ILE A 128 -15.04 7.25 -3.70
CA ILE A 128 -14.79 6.84 -2.31
C ILE A 128 -13.34 7.16 -1.93
N LEU A 129 -12.39 6.95 -2.85
CA LEU A 129 -11.02 7.42 -2.74
C LEU A 129 -10.80 8.56 -3.71
N ILE A 130 -10.65 9.78 -3.19
CA ILE A 130 -10.50 10.99 -4.02
C ILE A 130 -9.03 11.39 -4.02
N PRO A 131 -8.33 11.44 -5.17
CA PRO A 131 -6.97 11.98 -5.22
C PRO A 131 -7.01 13.47 -4.86
N ILE A 132 -6.18 13.89 -3.91
CA ILE A 132 -6.21 15.28 -3.38
C ILE A 132 -4.88 16.02 -3.55
N ASP A 133 -3.75 15.32 -3.62
CA ASP A 133 -2.42 15.92 -3.79
C ASP A 133 -1.43 14.92 -4.39
N GLU A 134 -0.27 15.43 -4.81
CA GLU A 134 0.86 14.64 -5.30
C GLU A 134 2.15 15.16 -4.66
N ILE A 135 2.91 14.26 -4.04
CA ILE A 135 4.25 14.51 -3.53
C ILE A 135 5.25 13.97 -4.55
N LYS A 136 6.07 14.85 -5.14
CA LYS A 136 7.21 14.43 -5.97
C LYS A 136 8.34 13.94 -5.07
N LEU A 137 8.83 12.74 -5.36
CA LEU A 137 9.93 12.13 -4.63
C LEU A 137 11.28 12.57 -5.21
N ILE A 138 12.29 12.61 -4.35
CA ILE A 138 13.68 12.85 -4.75
C ILE A 138 14.39 11.51 -4.96
N ASP A 139 15.45 11.53 -5.78
CA ASP A 139 16.26 10.38 -6.26
C ASP A 139 15.58 9.40 -7.23
#